data_AF-A0A1G5EES3-F1
#
_entry.id   AF-A0A1G5EES3-F1
#
_cell.length_a   1.000
_cell.length_b   1.000
_cell.length_c   1.000
_cell.angle_alpha   90.00
_cell.angle_beta   90.00
_cell.angle_gamma   90.00
#
_symmetry.space_group_name_H-M   'P 1'
#
loop_
_entity.id
_entity.type
_entity.pdbx_description
1 polymer ?
#
loop_
_entity_poly.entity_id
_entity_poly.type
_entity_poly.pdbx_seq_one_letter_code
_entity_poly.pdbx_strand_id
1 'polypeptide(L)'
;MEKTIENALDDISLIKAVIEKTQKDFAKVAMFFIGIGLVNGIAWIMEQLAYYIRNTAGYGNWLVQALGQGTHLLRFAGYIVLFVCFFKKIKATNNEISEGMIEIWGIVLIGSYVLSFLYMRLLPNGNDDKLITLWRCKELIEVLPVIFALFMTGILTKKLTITVCTAIYSIMYFVLFVGMKEIPYGTFGGTGTLMPLSSISVKCLMILGMIVLGIYLKIGARSHGDKLNT
;
A
#
# COMPACT_ATOMS: atom_id res chain seq x y z
N MET A 1 -23.75 28.09 -42.86
CA MET A 1 -22.35 27.63 -42.92
C MET A 1 -21.63 27.88 -41.59
N GLU A 2 -21.85 29.03 -40.93
CA GLU A 2 -21.27 29.34 -39.61
C GLU A 2 -21.78 28.45 -38.46
N LYS A 3 -23.10 28.22 -38.35
CA LYS A 3 -23.68 27.34 -37.29
C LYS A 3 -23.13 25.91 -37.26
N THR A 4 -22.79 25.36 -38.42
CA THR A 4 -22.19 24.02 -38.54
C THR A 4 -20.75 23.98 -38.06
N ILE A 5 -20.01 25.09 -38.19
CA ILE A 5 -18.63 25.21 -37.71
C ILE A 5 -18.61 25.43 -36.19
N GLU A 6 -19.53 26.25 -35.68
CA GLU A 6 -19.70 26.52 -34.25
C GLU A 6 -20.08 25.25 -33.47
N ASN A 7 -21.05 24.47 -33.97
CA ASN A 7 -21.43 23.19 -33.36
C ASN A 7 -20.28 22.17 -33.39
N ALA A 8 -19.50 22.11 -34.47
CA ALA A 8 -18.36 21.21 -34.56
C ALA A 8 -17.24 21.60 -33.58
N LEU A 9 -17.01 22.90 -33.37
CA LEU A 9 -16.07 23.40 -32.35
C LEU A 9 -16.54 23.07 -30.93
N ASP A 10 -17.86 23.19 -30.67
CA ASP A 10 -18.44 22.85 -29.39
C ASP A 10 -18.35 21.35 -29.11
N ASP A 11 -18.68 20.50 -30.09
CA ASP A 11 -18.49 19.04 -29.99
C ASP A 11 -17.03 18.66 -29.78
N ILE A 12 -16.08 19.29 -30.48
CA ILE A 12 -14.64 19.05 -30.26
C ILE A 12 -14.24 19.48 -28.84
N SER A 13 -14.78 20.59 -28.33
CA SER A 13 -14.51 21.06 -26.97
C SER A 13 -15.07 20.11 -25.91
N LEU A 14 -16.26 19.55 -26.17
CA LEU A 14 -16.95 18.61 -25.30
C LEU A 14 -16.22 17.26 -25.32
N ILE A 15 -15.80 16.80 -26.50
CA ILE A 15 -14.93 15.62 -26.66
C ILE A 15 -13.59 15.83 -25.95
N LYS A 16 -12.98 17.01 -26.09
CA LYS A 16 -11.71 17.32 -25.41
C LYS A 16 -11.88 17.38 -23.90
N ALA A 17 -12.95 18.00 -23.40
CA ALA A 17 -13.27 18.05 -21.97
C ALA A 17 -13.58 16.65 -21.41
N VAL A 18 -14.31 15.82 -22.16
CA VAL A 18 -14.57 14.42 -21.80
C VAL A 18 -13.27 13.63 -21.83
N ILE A 19 -12.43 13.78 -22.87
CA ILE A 19 -11.12 13.11 -22.96
C ILE A 19 -10.23 13.55 -21.82
N GLU A 20 -10.17 14.83 -21.46
CA GLU A 20 -9.32 15.37 -20.40
C GLU A 20 -9.81 14.93 -19.01
N LYS A 21 -11.14 14.89 -18.79
CA LYS A 21 -11.76 14.32 -17.58
C LYS A 21 -11.57 12.81 -17.49
N THR A 22 -11.49 12.11 -18.63
CA THR A 22 -11.23 10.66 -18.72
C THR A 22 -9.75 10.34 -18.83
N GLN A 23 -8.89 11.33 -19.12
CA GLN A 23 -7.46 11.17 -19.29
C GLN A 23 -6.93 10.90 -17.90
N LYS A 24 -6.43 9.69 -17.79
CA LYS A 24 -5.93 9.08 -16.59
C LYS A 24 -4.74 9.89 -16.06
N ASP A 25 -4.99 10.92 -15.25
CA ASP A 25 -3.96 11.62 -14.47
C ASP A 25 -3.50 10.73 -13.29
N PHE A 26 -3.12 9.48 -13.62
CA PHE A 26 -2.56 8.51 -12.71
C PHE A 26 -1.19 8.95 -12.18
N ALA A 27 -0.62 10.06 -12.66
CA ALA A 27 0.64 10.60 -12.16
C ALA A 27 0.54 11.01 -10.68
N LYS A 28 -0.60 11.57 -10.25
CA LYS A 28 -0.83 11.93 -8.84
C LYS A 28 -1.07 10.69 -7.98
N VAL A 29 -1.84 9.74 -8.47
CA VAL A 29 -2.08 8.44 -7.82
C VAL A 29 -0.78 7.62 -7.72
N ALA A 30 0.08 7.68 -8.75
CA ALA A 30 1.39 7.05 -8.75
C ALA A 30 2.29 7.56 -7.63
N MET A 31 2.31 8.88 -7.42
CA MET A 31 3.07 9.48 -6.32
C MET A 31 2.53 9.07 -4.94
N PHE A 32 1.21 8.88 -4.80
CA PHE A 32 0.63 8.33 -3.58
C PHE A 32 1.14 6.91 -3.29
N PHE A 33 1.17 6.03 -4.30
CA PHE A 33 1.72 4.67 -4.17
C PHE A 33 3.21 4.64 -3.82
N ILE A 34 4.02 5.48 -4.47
CA ILE A 34 5.43 5.63 -4.12
C ILE A 34 5.57 6.11 -2.67
N GLY A 35 4.72 7.05 -2.24
CA GLY A 35 4.68 7.53 -0.86
C GLY A 35 4.42 6.40 0.15
N ILE A 36 3.47 5.50 -0.12
CA ILE A 36 3.19 4.33 0.72
C ILE A 36 4.45 3.46 0.87
N GLY A 37 5.14 3.20 -0.25
CA GLY A 37 6.37 2.42 -0.23
C GLY A 37 7.50 3.07 0.56
N LEU A 38 7.65 4.40 0.47
CA LEU A 38 8.64 5.16 1.25
C LEU A 38 8.34 5.11 2.75
N VAL A 39 7.08 5.30 3.17
CA VAL A 39 6.68 5.20 4.58
C VAL A 39 6.99 3.82 5.13
N ASN A 40 6.67 2.76 4.38
CA ASN A 40 7.00 1.39 4.77
C ASN A 40 8.52 1.13 4.80
N GLY A 41 9.28 1.71 3.87
CA GLY A 41 10.73 1.61 3.82
C GLY A 41 11.40 2.26 5.03
N ILE A 42 10.97 3.46 5.41
CA ILE A 42 11.46 4.16 6.61
C ILE A 42 11.14 3.35 7.87
N ALA A 43 9.91 2.86 7.97
CA ALA A 43 9.50 2.03 9.10
C ALA A 43 10.30 0.71 9.17
N TRP A 44 10.63 0.12 8.03
CA TRP A 44 11.47 -1.08 7.95
C TRP A 44 12.91 -0.81 8.43
N ILE A 45 13.50 0.32 8.05
CA ILE A 45 14.83 0.72 8.54
C ILE A 45 14.81 0.88 10.07
N MET A 46 13.81 1.55 10.62
CA MET A 46 13.64 1.69 12.07
C MET A 46 13.48 0.34 12.76
N GLU A 47 12.75 -0.59 12.15
CA GLU A 47 12.56 -1.95 12.67
C GLU A 47 13.88 -2.74 12.67
N GLN A 48 14.70 -2.65 11.61
CA GLN A 48 16.04 -3.25 11.59
C GLN A 48 16.96 -2.66 12.65
N LEU A 49 16.92 -1.35 12.88
CA LEU A 49 17.66 -0.70 13.96
C LEU A 49 17.21 -1.19 15.34
N ALA A 50 15.91 -1.40 15.54
CA ALA A 50 15.38 -1.97 16.78
C ALA A 50 15.91 -3.39 17.02
N TYR A 51 15.95 -4.24 15.98
CA TYR A 51 16.54 -5.58 16.07
C TYR A 51 18.04 -5.54 16.35
N TYR A 52 18.77 -4.63 15.73
CA TYR A 52 20.20 -4.45 15.99
C TYR A 52 20.48 -4.09 17.47
N ILE A 53 19.74 -3.10 17.99
CA ILE A 53 19.87 -2.68 19.41
C ILE A 53 19.46 -3.82 20.34
N ARG A 54 18.40 -4.57 20.01
CA ARG A 54 17.97 -5.74 20.78
C ARG A 54 19.06 -6.81 20.86
N ASN A 55 19.77 -7.06 19.77
CA ASN A 55 20.84 -8.06 19.72
C ASN A 55 22.11 -7.58 20.45
N THR A 56 22.36 -6.28 20.52
CA THR A 56 23.59 -5.71 21.11
C THR A 56 23.43 -5.31 22.59
N ALA A 57 22.29 -4.72 22.95
CA ALA A 57 22.04 -4.13 24.27
C ALA A 57 20.95 -4.88 25.09
N GLY A 58 20.36 -5.93 24.52
CA GLY A 58 19.39 -6.79 25.19
C GLY A 58 17.93 -6.29 25.12
N TYR A 59 17.01 -7.20 25.50
CA TYR A 59 15.56 -7.04 25.38
C TYR A 59 14.94 -6.00 26.33
N GLY A 60 15.60 -5.72 27.45
CA GLY A 60 15.12 -4.79 28.47
C GLY A 60 15.40 -3.32 28.16
N ASN A 61 16.09 -3.02 27.05
CA ASN A 61 16.43 -1.65 26.71
C ASN A 61 15.17 -0.89 26.26
N TRP A 62 14.90 0.24 26.92
CA TRP A 62 13.76 1.12 26.61
C TRP A 62 13.74 1.56 25.13
N LEU A 63 14.92 1.66 24.48
CA LEU A 63 15.06 1.98 23.07
C LEU A 63 14.40 0.94 22.15
N VAL A 64 14.43 -0.34 22.52
CA VAL A 64 13.79 -1.41 21.73
C VAL A 64 12.28 -1.24 21.76
N GLN A 65 11.71 -0.88 22.91
CA GLN A 65 10.28 -0.63 23.05
C GLN A 65 9.86 0.67 22.36
N ALA A 66 10.65 1.74 22.50
CA ALA A 66 10.40 3.03 21.87
C ALA A 66 10.45 2.94 20.34
N LEU A 67 11.45 2.24 19.78
CA LEU A 67 11.55 2.03 18.33
C LEU A 67 10.45 1.10 17.82
N GLY A 68 10.12 0.04 18.56
CA GLY A 68 9.01 -0.86 18.23
C GLY A 68 7.68 -0.11 18.12
N GLN A 69 7.27 0.61 19.18
CA GLN A 69 6.05 1.41 19.15
C GLN A 69 6.12 2.57 18.15
N GLY A 70 7.30 3.18 18.01
CA GLY A 70 7.56 4.26 17.06
C GLY A 70 7.34 3.84 15.61
N THR A 71 7.69 2.60 15.23
CA THR A 71 7.46 2.10 13.86
C THR A 71 5.97 2.01 13.53
N HIS A 72 5.14 1.57 14.48
CA HIS A 72 3.70 1.45 14.30
C HIS A 72 3.03 2.83 14.19
N LEU A 73 3.41 3.76 15.07
CA LEU A 73 2.92 5.15 15.03
C LEU A 73 3.35 5.87 13.75
N LEU A 74 4.59 5.67 13.29
CA LEU A 74 5.09 6.28 12.07
C LEU A 74 4.33 5.79 10.83
N ARG A 75 4.04 4.48 10.73
CA ARG A 75 3.23 3.95 9.63
C ARG A 75 1.83 4.55 9.65
N PHE A 76 1.18 4.58 10.81
CA PHE A 76 -0.18 5.11 10.95
C PHE A 76 -0.25 6.61 10.61
N ALA A 77 0.60 7.42 11.23
CA ALA A 77 0.69 8.86 10.94
C ALA A 77 1.07 9.12 9.48
N GLY A 78 2.02 8.36 8.94
CA GLY A 78 2.43 8.43 7.54
C GLY A 78 1.28 8.17 6.57
N TYR A 79 0.45 7.14 6.84
CA TYR A 79 -0.74 6.87 6.03
C TYR A 79 -1.79 7.97 6.10
N ILE A 80 -2.05 8.54 7.29
CA ILE A 80 -2.97 9.67 7.43
C ILE A 80 -2.47 10.89 6.65
N VAL A 81 -1.19 11.25 6.81
CA VAL A 81 -0.60 12.40 6.12
C VAL A 81 -0.65 12.21 4.60
N LEU A 82 -0.29 11.02 4.10
CA LEU A 82 -0.38 10.71 2.68
C LEU A 82 -1.81 10.81 2.18
N PHE A 83 -2.76 10.21 2.90
CA PHE A 83 -4.18 10.26 2.53
C PHE A 83 -4.68 11.70 2.43
N VAL A 84 -4.48 12.52 3.46
CA VAL A 84 -4.97 13.91 3.49
C VAL A 84 -4.31 14.77 2.40
N CYS A 85 -2.99 14.67 2.23
CA CYS A 85 -2.25 15.45 1.24
C CYS A 85 -2.68 15.12 -0.19
N PHE A 86 -2.77 13.84 -0.52
CA PHE A 86 -3.10 13.42 -1.88
C PHE A 86 -4.60 13.52 -2.17
N PHE A 87 -5.48 13.27 -1.20
CA PHE A 87 -6.92 13.45 -1.36
C PHE A 87 -7.27 14.91 -1.72
N LYS A 88 -6.71 15.89 -0.98
CA LYS A 88 -6.87 17.32 -1.31
C LYS A 88 -6.40 17.65 -2.73
N LYS A 89 -5.27 17.08 -3.14
CA LYS A 89 -4.67 17.34 -4.47
C LYS A 89 -5.47 16.71 -5.61
N ILE A 90 -6.07 15.54 -5.41
CA ILE A 90 -6.87 14.85 -6.42
C ILE A 90 -8.26 15.47 -6.55
N LYS A 91 -8.88 15.89 -5.44
CA LYS A 91 -10.18 16.59 -5.45
C LYS A 91 -10.16 17.85 -6.31
N ALA A 92 -9.03 18.55 -6.37
CA ALA A 92 -8.84 19.70 -7.26
C ALA A 92 -8.78 19.35 -8.76
N THR A 93 -8.61 18.07 -9.11
CA THR A 93 -8.46 17.59 -10.50
C THR A 93 -9.75 16.98 -11.07
N ASN A 94 -10.80 16.81 -10.25
CA ASN A 94 -12.12 16.31 -10.66
C ASN A 94 -12.10 14.95 -11.42
N ASN A 95 -11.13 14.08 -11.11
CA ASN A 95 -10.98 12.75 -11.69
C ASN A 95 -11.53 11.68 -10.74
N GLU A 96 -12.76 11.24 -10.99
CA GLU A 96 -13.52 10.31 -10.14
C GLU A 96 -12.81 8.96 -9.93
N ILE A 97 -12.14 8.44 -10.96
CA ILE A 97 -11.42 7.16 -10.88
C ILE A 97 -10.23 7.27 -9.92
N SER A 98 -9.49 8.38 -10.03
CA SER A 98 -8.31 8.61 -9.20
C SER A 98 -8.68 8.91 -7.75
N GLU A 99 -9.80 9.62 -7.54
CA GLU A 99 -10.38 9.87 -6.21
C GLU A 99 -10.80 8.56 -5.54
N GLY A 100 -11.60 7.74 -6.22
CA GLY A 100 -12.03 6.44 -5.71
C GLY A 100 -10.86 5.51 -5.39
N MET A 101 -9.78 5.54 -6.17
CA MET A 101 -8.56 4.77 -5.85
C MET A 101 -7.91 5.23 -4.54
N ILE A 102 -7.77 6.55 -4.31
CA ILE A 102 -7.20 7.07 -3.07
C ILE A 102 -8.11 6.75 -1.89
N GLU A 103 -9.43 6.86 -2.03
CA GLU A 103 -10.38 6.53 -0.98
C GLU A 103 -10.28 5.07 -0.57
N ILE A 104 -10.31 4.13 -1.53
CA ILE A 104 -10.17 2.70 -1.27
C ILE A 104 -8.86 2.43 -0.51
N TRP A 105 -7.74 2.94 -1.00
CA TRP A 105 -6.44 2.72 -0.36
C TRP A 105 -6.31 3.40 1.00
N GLY A 106 -6.87 4.61 1.16
CA GLY A 106 -6.90 5.31 2.44
C GLY A 106 -7.65 4.54 3.50
N ILE A 107 -8.87 4.08 3.17
CA ILE A 107 -9.71 3.27 4.05
C ILE A 107 -9.00 1.95 4.36
N VAL A 108 -8.40 1.29 3.36
CA VAL A 108 -7.71 0.01 3.55
C VAL A 108 -6.52 0.18 4.49
N LEU A 109 -5.66 1.18 4.28
CA LEU A 109 -4.44 1.35 5.09
C LEU A 109 -4.74 1.83 6.52
N ILE A 110 -5.63 2.80 6.67
CA ILE A 110 -5.99 3.35 7.99
C ILE A 110 -6.91 2.36 8.73
N GLY A 111 -7.91 1.83 8.04
CA GLY A 111 -8.89 0.91 8.59
C GLY A 111 -8.29 -0.43 9.00
N SER A 112 -7.41 -1.03 8.20
CA SER A 112 -6.73 -2.28 8.59
C SER A 112 -5.89 -2.10 9.86
N TYR A 113 -5.22 -0.94 10.01
CA TYR A 113 -4.46 -0.63 11.23
C TYR A 113 -5.37 -0.51 12.46
N VAL A 114 -6.48 0.23 12.35
CA VAL A 114 -7.46 0.37 13.45
C VAL A 114 -8.07 -0.99 13.80
N LEU A 115 -8.43 -1.79 12.80
CA LEU A 115 -9.04 -3.10 13.01
C LEU A 115 -8.06 -4.09 13.65
N SER A 116 -6.80 -4.10 13.19
CA SER A 116 -5.71 -4.86 13.79
C SER A 116 -5.44 -4.46 15.24
N PHE A 117 -5.45 -3.16 15.54
CA PHE A 117 -5.30 -2.64 16.91
C PHE A 117 -6.46 -3.08 17.83
N LEU A 118 -7.70 -2.98 17.36
CA LEU A 118 -8.86 -3.44 18.10
C LEU A 118 -8.83 -4.95 18.32
N TYR A 119 -8.51 -5.72 17.28
CA TYR A 119 -8.39 -7.18 17.34
C TYR A 119 -7.40 -7.60 18.43
N MET A 120 -6.24 -6.95 18.46
CA MET A 120 -5.19 -7.21 19.46
C MET A 120 -5.64 -6.90 20.90
N ARG A 121 -6.46 -5.87 21.11
CA ARG A 121 -6.99 -5.54 22.44
C ARG A 121 -8.10 -6.47 22.90
N LEU A 122 -8.81 -7.09 21.96
CA LEU A 122 -9.92 -8.00 22.23
C LEU A 122 -9.45 -9.45 22.44
N LEU A 123 -8.20 -9.77 22.08
CA LEU A 123 -7.63 -11.08 22.34
C LEU A 123 -7.48 -11.32 23.85
N PRO A 124 -7.98 -12.46 24.37
CA PRO A 124 -7.79 -12.80 25.77
C PRO A 124 -6.30 -13.01 26.08
N ASN A 125 -5.88 -12.66 27.29
CA ASN A 125 -4.51 -12.93 27.73
C ASN A 125 -4.39 -14.41 28.12
N GLY A 126 -3.43 -15.12 27.52
CA GLY A 126 -3.17 -16.53 27.81
C GLY A 126 -2.09 -17.10 26.89
N ASN A 127 -1.70 -18.35 27.14
CA ASN A 127 -0.65 -19.04 26.38
C ASN A 127 -1.15 -20.42 25.91
N ASP A 128 -2.31 -20.43 25.25
CA ASP A 128 -2.92 -21.62 24.64
C ASP A 128 -2.59 -21.64 23.13
N ASP A 129 -2.46 -22.82 22.52
CA ASP A 129 -2.15 -23.01 21.10
C ASP A 129 -3.19 -22.32 20.19
N LYS A 130 -4.45 -22.28 20.64
CA LYS A 130 -5.53 -21.53 19.97
C LYS A 130 -5.24 -20.04 19.93
N LEU A 131 -4.66 -19.51 21.01
CA LEU A 131 -4.36 -18.11 21.21
C LEU A 131 -3.14 -17.68 20.39
N ILE A 132 -2.13 -18.56 20.29
CA ILE A 132 -0.98 -18.40 19.39
C ILE A 132 -1.44 -18.36 17.92
N THR A 133 -2.38 -19.23 17.55
CA THR A 133 -2.97 -19.26 16.21
C THR A 133 -3.74 -17.97 15.89
N LEU A 134 -4.58 -17.50 16.82
CA LEU A 134 -5.31 -16.23 16.69
C LEU A 134 -4.37 -15.03 16.53
N TRP A 135 -3.27 -15.01 17.29
CA TRP A 135 -2.23 -13.98 17.14
C TRP A 135 -1.62 -13.95 15.73
N ARG A 136 -1.45 -15.11 15.09
CA ARG A 136 -1.00 -15.19 13.70
C ARG A 136 -2.07 -14.75 12.70
N CYS A 137 -3.35 -15.05 12.96
CA CYS A 137 -4.47 -14.60 12.13
C CYS A 137 -4.59 -13.07 12.06
N LYS A 138 -4.01 -12.33 13.02
CA LYS A 138 -3.86 -10.87 12.93
C LYS A 138 -3.21 -10.43 11.62
N GLU A 139 -2.23 -11.16 11.09
CA GLU A 139 -1.56 -10.80 9.83
C GLU A 139 -2.57 -10.78 8.66
N LEU A 140 -3.56 -11.68 8.65
CA LEU A 140 -4.60 -11.70 7.62
C LEU A 140 -5.50 -10.47 7.65
N ILE A 141 -5.74 -9.90 8.83
CA ILE A 141 -6.52 -8.66 9.00
C ILE A 141 -5.84 -7.48 8.29
N GLU A 142 -4.51 -7.47 8.29
CA GLU A 142 -3.73 -6.42 7.62
C GLU A 142 -3.57 -6.70 6.13
N VAL A 143 -3.41 -7.96 5.73
CA VAL A 143 -3.01 -8.33 4.35
C VAL A 143 -4.19 -8.53 3.41
N LEU A 144 -5.30 -9.12 3.86
CA LEU A 144 -6.46 -9.36 2.98
C LEU A 144 -7.03 -8.07 2.39
N PRO A 145 -7.21 -6.98 3.16
CA PRO A 145 -7.65 -5.70 2.61
C PRO A 145 -6.67 -5.13 1.56
N VAL A 146 -5.36 -5.32 1.75
CA VAL A 146 -4.33 -4.88 0.79
C VAL A 146 -4.42 -5.65 -0.52
N ILE A 147 -4.57 -6.98 -0.46
CA ILE A 147 -4.77 -7.81 -1.65
C ILE A 147 -6.03 -7.36 -2.40
N PHE A 148 -7.13 -7.13 -1.67
CA PHE A 148 -8.37 -6.61 -2.25
C PHE A 148 -8.16 -5.24 -2.93
N ALA A 149 -7.47 -4.31 -2.28
CA ALA A 149 -7.16 -3.00 -2.84
C ALA A 149 -6.30 -3.08 -4.11
N LEU A 150 -5.37 -4.04 -4.19
CA LEU A 150 -4.57 -4.30 -5.39
C LEU A 150 -5.43 -4.82 -6.54
N PHE A 151 -6.38 -5.73 -6.27
CA PHE A 151 -7.35 -6.17 -7.29
C PHE A 151 -8.21 -5.01 -7.78
N MET A 152 -8.76 -4.20 -6.87
CA MET A 152 -9.52 -3.00 -7.23
C MET A 152 -8.68 -2.03 -8.06
N THR A 153 -7.40 -1.89 -7.74
CA THR A 153 -6.44 -1.07 -8.52
C THR A 153 -6.26 -1.62 -9.94
N GLY A 154 -6.11 -2.93 -10.11
CA GLY A 154 -6.02 -3.55 -11.44
C GLY A 154 -7.28 -3.34 -12.28
N ILE A 155 -8.46 -3.50 -11.66
CA ILE A 155 -9.77 -3.32 -12.31
C ILE A 155 -9.99 -1.85 -12.71
N LEU A 156 -9.81 -0.90 -11.78
CA LEU A 156 -10.02 0.53 -12.01
C LEU A 156 -9.06 1.10 -13.06
N THR A 157 -7.81 0.63 -13.06
CA THR A 157 -6.81 1.07 -14.07
C THR A 157 -7.00 0.37 -15.42
N LYS A 158 -7.86 -0.66 -15.49
CA LYS A 158 -8.07 -1.56 -16.65
C LYS A 158 -6.76 -2.19 -17.14
N LYS A 159 -5.84 -2.52 -16.22
CA LYS A 159 -4.54 -3.10 -16.55
C LYS A 159 -4.47 -4.55 -16.09
N LEU A 160 -4.63 -5.48 -17.04
CA LEU A 160 -4.61 -6.93 -16.78
C LEU A 160 -3.34 -7.38 -16.05
N THR A 161 -2.19 -6.79 -16.38
CA THR A 161 -0.90 -7.10 -15.74
C THR A 161 -0.95 -6.94 -14.22
N ILE A 162 -1.56 -5.86 -13.71
CA ILE A 162 -1.68 -5.64 -12.26
C ILE A 162 -2.55 -6.72 -11.63
N THR A 163 -3.68 -7.03 -12.26
CA THR A 163 -4.62 -8.06 -11.76
C THR A 163 -3.98 -9.45 -11.73
N VAL A 164 -3.26 -9.84 -12.79
CA VAL A 164 -2.59 -11.15 -12.88
C VAL A 164 -1.46 -11.25 -11.87
N CYS A 165 -0.61 -10.22 -11.75
CA CYS A 165 0.44 -10.18 -10.73
C CYS A 165 -0.15 -10.27 -9.31
N THR A 166 -1.26 -9.56 -9.06
CA THR A 166 -1.96 -9.63 -7.76
C THR A 166 -2.48 -11.04 -7.48
N ALA A 167 -3.07 -11.71 -8.47
CA ALA A 167 -3.58 -13.08 -8.30
C ALA A 167 -2.45 -14.08 -8.00
N ILE A 168 -1.34 -14.01 -8.74
CA ILE A 168 -0.15 -14.85 -8.50
C ILE A 168 0.40 -14.58 -7.10
N TYR A 169 0.55 -13.31 -6.72
CA TYR A 169 1.02 -12.93 -5.39
C TYR A 169 0.09 -13.44 -4.29
N SER A 170 -1.22 -13.36 -4.48
CA SER A 170 -2.22 -13.83 -3.51
C SER A 170 -2.08 -15.33 -3.25
N ILE A 171 -1.97 -16.13 -4.31
CA ILE A 171 -1.76 -17.59 -4.20
C ILE A 171 -0.45 -17.87 -3.46
N MET A 172 0.64 -17.21 -3.87
CA MET A 172 1.94 -17.37 -3.24
C MET A 172 1.90 -16.98 -1.75
N TYR A 173 1.24 -15.87 -1.41
CA TYR A 173 1.09 -15.42 -0.03
C TYR A 173 0.35 -16.45 0.82
N PHE A 174 -0.77 -17.01 0.34
CA PHE A 174 -1.49 -18.04 1.08
C PHE A 174 -0.67 -19.31 1.28
N VAL A 175 0.09 -19.74 0.27
CA VAL A 175 1.02 -20.88 0.40
C VAL A 175 2.07 -20.60 1.48
N LEU A 176 2.64 -19.39 1.51
CA LEU A 176 3.62 -18.99 2.53
C LEU A 176 3.00 -18.89 3.92
N PHE A 177 1.77 -18.37 4.03
CA PHE A 177 1.05 -18.22 5.29
C PHE A 177 0.69 -19.58 5.90
N VAL A 178 0.14 -20.50 5.10
CA VAL A 178 -0.20 -21.87 5.55
C VAL A 178 1.06 -22.70 5.80
N GLY A 179 2.14 -22.46 5.03
CA GLY A 179 3.39 -23.20 5.17
C GLY A 179 4.12 -22.98 6.50
N MET A 180 3.76 -21.95 7.28
CA MET A 180 4.30 -21.63 8.61
C MET A 180 5.83 -21.64 8.71
N LYS A 181 6.54 -21.39 7.59
CA LYS A 181 8.00 -21.37 7.57
C LYS A 181 8.50 -20.07 8.19
N GLU A 182 9.27 -20.20 9.26
CA GLU A 182 9.96 -19.10 9.91
C GLU A 182 11.42 -19.06 9.46
N ILE A 183 11.92 -17.85 9.23
CA ILE A 183 13.33 -17.63 8.89
C ILE A 183 13.93 -16.62 9.86
N PRO A 184 15.24 -16.74 10.17
CA PRO A 184 15.92 -15.76 11.00
C PRO A 184 15.92 -14.39 10.30
N TYR A 185 15.40 -13.39 11.00
CA TYR A 185 15.21 -12.02 10.53
C TYR A 185 15.89 -11.03 11.48
N GLY A 186 16.39 -9.91 10.97
CA GLY A 186 17.11 -8.94 11.80
C GLY A 186 18.39 -9.51 12.40
N THR A 187 19.16 -10.23 11.58
CA THR A 187 20.44 -10.87 11.96
C THR A 187 21.59 -9.86 12.13
N PHE A 188 21.39 -8.60 11.76
CA PHE A 188 22.37 -7.56 12.03
C PHE A 188 22.57 -7.43 13.54
N GLY A 189 23.81 -7.68 14.01
CA GLY A 189 24.20 -7.56 15.41
C GLY A 189 24.02 -8.83 16.27
N GLY A 190 23.61 -9.99 15.73
CA GLY A 190 23.56 -11.23 16.52
C GLY A 190 22.54 -12.27 16.05
N THR A 191 22.04 -13.10 16.97
CA THR A 191 21.05 -14.14 16.70
C THR A 191 19.75 -13.52 16.19
N GLY A 192 19.44 -13.74 14.91
CA GLY A 192 18.22 -13.23 14.28
C GLY A 192 16.96 -13.73 14.97
N THR A 193 15.94 -12.88 15.02
CA THR A 193 14.60 -13.25 15.51
C THR A 193 13.87 -14.04 14.43
N LEU A 194 13.26 -15.17 14.81
CA LEU A 194 12.43 -15.95 13.88
C LEU A 194 11.21 -15.12 13.48
N MET A 195 11.03 -14.94 12.17
CA MET A 195 9.90 -14.24 11.60
C MET A 195 9.25 -15.09 10.50
N PRO A 196 7.91 -15.15 10.42
CA PRO A 196 7.23 -15.85 9.34
C PRO A 196 7.61 -15.27 7.98
N LEU A 197 7.84 -16.15 7.00
CA LEU A 197 8.18 -15.75 5.63
C LEU A 197 7.03 -14.98 4.96
N SER A 198 5.77 -15.26 5.34
CA SER A 198 4.60 -14.50 4.90
C SER A 198 4.70 -13.02 5.29
N SER A 199 5.06 -12.72 6.54
CA SER A 199 5.16 -11.35 7.04
C SER A 199 6.27 -10.57 6.32
N ILE A 200 7.37 -11.24 5.99
CA ILE A 200 8.48 -10.67 5.21
C ILE A 200 8.02 -10.37 3.78
N SER A 201 7.27 -11.28 3.16
CA SER A 201 6.75 -11.11 1.81
C SER A 201 5.81 -9.90 1.70
N VAL A 202 4.99 -9.65 2.72
CA VAL A 202 4.08 -8.50 2.78
C VAL A 202 4.86 -7.21 2.92
N LYS A 203 5.87 -7.17 3.80
CA LYS A 203 6.76 -6.00 3.90
C LYS A 203 7.42 -5.68 2.56
N CYS A 204 7.90 -6.71 1.85
CA CYS A 204 8.47 -6.57 0.52
C CYS A 204 7.45 -6.01 -0.49
N LEU A 205 6.23 -6.53 -0.50
CA LEU A 205 5.14 -6.01 -1.34
C LEU A 205 4.83 -4.55 -1.02
N MET A 206 4.66 -4.20 0.26
CA MET A 206 4.30 -2.86 0.69
C MET A 206 5.38 -1.82 0.40
N ILE A 207 6.65 -2.22 0.33
CA ILE A 207 7.77 -1.34 -0.05
C ILE A 207 7.97 -1.37 -1.57
N LEU A 208 8.48 -2.48 -2.09
CA LEU A 208 8.90 -2.59 -3.49
C LEU A 208 7.69 -2.67 -4.42
N GLY A 209 6.69 -3.47 -4.08
CA GLY A 209 5.48 -3.59 -4.89
C GLY A 209 4.77 -2.26 -5.08
N MET A 210 4.64 -1.46 -4.02
CA MET A 210 3.99 -0.14 -4.08
C MET A 210 4.80 0.89 -4.87
N ILE A 211 6.13 0.89 -4.73
CA ILE A 211 7.02 1.75 -5.54
C ILE A 211 6.94 1.37 -7.02
N VAL A 212 7.07 0.08 -7.34
CA VAL A 212 6.99 -0.43 -8.72
C VAL A 212 5.62 -0.14 -9.33
N LEU A 213 4.54 -0.36 -8.59
CA LEU A 213 3.17 -0.04 -9.00
C LEU A 213 3.04 1.46 -9.33
N GLY A 214 3.53 2.32 -8.44
CA GLY A 214 3.53 3.76 -8.67
C GLY A 214 4.33 4.16 -9.92
N ILE A 215 5.54 3.65 -10.11
CA ILE A 215 6.36 3.90 -11.31
C ILE A 215 5.64 3.40 -12.57
N TYR A 216 5.06 2.20 -12.54
CA TYR A 216 4.36 1.62 -13.67
C TYR A 216 3.11 2.42 -14.07
N LEU A 217 2.39 2.98 -13.09
CA LEU A 217 1.28 3.89 -13.34
C LEU A 217 1.76 5.23 -13.91
N LYS A 218 2.88 5.77 -13.40
CA LYS A 218 3.51 7.01 -13.90
C LYS A 218 3.99 6.90 -15.35
N ILE A 219 4.63 5.80 -15.72
CA ILE A 219 5.08 5.55 -17.10
C ILE A 219 3.87 5.40 -18.04
N GLY A 220 2.85 4.65 -17.59
CA GLY A 220 1.60 4.51 -18.34
C GLY A 220 0.90 5.84 -18.60
N ALA A 221 0.90 6.75 -17.62
CA ALA A 221 0.33 8.10 -17.76
C ALA A 221 1.09 8.95 -18.80
N ARG A 222 2.44 8.92 -18.79
CA ARG A 222 3.24 9.64 -19.80
C ARG A 222 3.01 9.13 -21.22
N SER A 223 3.00 7.81 -21.42
CA SER A 223 2.85 7.22 -22.75
C SER A 223 1.47 7.44 -23.41
N HIS A 224 0.43 7.70 -22.61
CA HIS A 224 -0.93 7.99 -23.12
C HIS A 224 -1.27 9.49 -23.05
N GLY A 225 -0.46 10.30 -22.38
CA GLY A 225 -0.59 11.76 -22.30
C GLY A 225 -0.06 12.49 -23.53
N ASP A 226 1.04 12.00 -24.13
CA ASP A 226 1.77 12.71 -25.20
C ASP A 226 1.23 12.47 -26.63
N LYS A 227 0.15 11.71 -26.82
CA LYS A 227 -0.34 11.35 -28.16
C LYS A 227 -1.34 12.34 -28.79
N LEU A 228 -1.59 13.50 -28.18
CA LEU A 228 -2.59 14.48 -28.66
C LEU A 228 -1.99 15.81 -29.19
N ASN A 229 -0.67 15.90 -29.37
CA ASN A 229 0.01 17.06 -29.95
C ASN A 229 0.57 16.81 -31.35
N THR A 230 -0.19 16.15 -32.23
CA THR A 230 0.05 16.13 -33.68
C THR A 230 -1.26 16.14 -34.42
#